data_AF-A0A9X2IZJ7-F1
#
_entry.id   AF-A0A9X2IZJ7-F1
#
_cell.length_a   1.000
_cell.length_b   1.000
_cell.length_c   1.000
_cell.angle_alpha   90.00
_cell.angle_beta   90.00
_cell.angle_gamma   90.00
#
_symmetry.space_group_name_H-M   'P 1'
#
loop_
_entity.id
_entity.type
_entity.pdbx_description
1 polymer ?
#
loop_
_entity_poly.entity_id
_entity_poly.type
_entity_poly.pdbx_seq_one_letter_code
_entity_poly.pdbx_strand_id
1 'polypeptide(L)' 'MDRGLRNSTSPRYRKLLPGDWVERLIVGMLFAVSAAGVYVLTGAVLSALLFGLLVAVVAIGVVSML' A
#
# COMPACT_ATOMS: atom_id res chain seq x y z
N MET A 1 5.91 10.80 36.36
CA MET A 1 4.78 10.23 35.61
C MET A 1 4.89 10.70 34.17
N ASP A 2 5.17 9.80 33.25
CA ASP A 2 5.51 10.10 31.86
C ASP A 2 4.45 9.55 30.88
N ARG A 3 4.22 10.33 29.81
CA ARG A 3 3.65 9.94 28.50
C ARG A 3 2.13 9.78 28.36
N GLY A 4 1.34 10.56 29.09
CA GLY A 4 -0.01 10.90 28.62
C GLY A 4 0.03 12.03 27.58
N LEU A 5 -0.77 11.95 26.52
CA LEU A 5 -1.16 13.08 25.63
C LEU A 5 -0.33 13.39 24.37
N ARG A 6 0.37 12.43 23.75
CA ARG A 6 0.78 12.57 22.33
C ARG A 6 -0.08 11.77 21.35
N ASN A 7 -1.21 11.22 21.82
CA ASN A 7 -2.14 10.43 20.99
C ASN A 7 -3.45 11.19 20.69
N SER A 8 -3.42 12.51 20.60
CA SER A 8 -4.64 13.28 20.43
C SER A 8 -4.41 14.52 19.58
N THR A 9 -4.95 14.45 18.35
CA THR A 9 -5.47 15.60 17.59
C THR A 9 -4.50 16.25 16.59
N SER A 10 -4.59 15.79 15.33
CA SER A 10 -4.80 16.74 14.22
C SER A 10 -5.80 16.16 13.22
N PRO A 11 -6.81 16.92 12.76
CA PRO A 11 -8.07 16.37 12.26
C PRO A 11 -8.11 16.27 10.72
N ARG A 12 -8.80 15.23 10.23
CA ARG A 12 -9.76 15.33 9.10
C ARG A 12 -9.23 15.93 7.78
N TYR A 13 -8.06 15.51 7.31
CA TYR A 13 -7.76 15.59 5.88
C TYR A 13 -8.00 14.23 5.27
N ARG A 14 -9.05 14.13 4.45
CA ARG A 14 -9.44 12.96 3.65
C ARG A 14 -8.28 12.62 2.70
N LYS A 15 -7.26 11.93 3.20
CA LYS A 15 -6.11 11.51 2.41
C LYS A 15 -6.57 10.34 1.56
N LEU A 16 -6.69 10.58 0.26
CA LEU A 16 -6.82 9.57 -0.80
C LEU A 16 -5.58 8.65 -0.94
N LEU A 17 -4.68 8.71 0.04
CA LEU A 17 -3.41 8.00 0.09
C LEU A 17 -3.36 7.30 1.45
N PRO A 18 -2.84 6.06 1.51
CA PRO A 18 -2.73 5.31 2.74
C PRO A 18 -2.08 6.17 3.83
N GLY A 19 -2.91 6.58 4.78
CA GLY A 19 -2.59 7.56 5.81
C GLY A 19 -1.69 6.96 6.87
N ASP A 20 -1.81 5.64 7.05
CA ASP A 20 -1.07 4.86 8.02
C ASP A 20 0.12 4.13 7.40
N TRP A 21 1.19 3.99 8.20
CA TRP A 21 2.40 3.27 7.79
C TRP A 21 2.11 1.79 7.48
N VAL A 22 1.11 1.22 8.15
CA VAL A 22 0.63 -0.15 7.94
C VAL A 22 -0.02 -0.31 6.58
N GLU A 23 -0.89 0.61 6.16
CA GLU A 23 -1.58 0.55 4.87
C GLU A 23 -0.57 0.61 3.71
N ARG A 24 0.46 1.45 3.82
CA ARG A 24 1.58 1.48 2.87
C ARG A 24 2.34 0.17 2.81
N LEU A 25 2.53 -0.49 3.95
CA LEU A 25 3.19 -1.80 4.02
C LEU A 25 2.35 -2.86 3.31
N ILE A 26 1.03 -2.87 3.50
CA ILE A 26 0.12 -3.79 2.81
C ILE A 26 0.18 -3.60 1.29
N VAL A 27 0.02 -2.36 0.81
CA VAL A 27 0.07 -2.03 -0.62
C VAL A 27 1.43 -2.43 -1.22
N GLY A 28 2.53 -2.14 -0.52
CA GLY A 28 3.88 -2.51 -0.94
C GLY A 28 4.08 -4.03 -1.02
N MET A 29 3.58 -4.77 -0.03
CA MET A 29 3.66 -6.24 0.00
C MET A 29 2.88 -6.88 -1.15
N LEU A 30 1.67 -6.39 -1.40
CA LEU A 30 0.81 -6.86 -2.50
C LEU A 30 1.44 -6.59 -3.86
N PHE A 31 2.00 -5.39 -4.05
CA PHE A 31 2.78 -5.06 -5.25
C PHE A 31 3.95 -6.03 -5.44
N ALA A 32 4.76 -6.23 -4.38
CA ALA A 32 5.96 -7.04 -4.44
C ALA A 32 5.64 -8.51 -4.75
N VAL A 33 4.65 -9.10 -4.08
CA VAL A 33 4.23 -10.50 -4.31
C VAL A 33 3.65 -10.66 -5.71
N SER A 34 2.81 -9.72 -6.17
CA SER A 34 2.21 -9.77 -7.51
C SER A 34 3.29 -9.67 -8.61
N ALA A 35 4.16 -8.66 -8.51
CA ALA A 35 5.24 -8.46 -9.48
C ALA A 35 6.21 -9.65 -9.49
N ALA A 36 6.59 -10.17 -8.32
CA ALA A 36 7.45 -11.35 -8.22
C ALA A 36 6.81 -12.58 -8.87
N GLY A 37 5.52 -12.84 -8.61
CA GLY A 37 4.80 -13.97 -9.20
C GLY A 37 4.76 -13.90 -10.73
N VAL A 38 4.42 -12.73 -11.29
CA VAL A 38 4.40 -12.51 -12.75
C VAL A 38 5.80 -12.64 -13.34
N TYR A 39 6.82 -12.09 -12.67
CA TYR A 39 8.20 -12.18 -13.13
C TYR A 39 8.72 -13.61 -13.13
N VAL A 40 8.47 -14.37 -12.07
CA VAL A 40 8.90 -15.79 -11.98
C VAL A 40 8.25 -16.63 -13.07
N LEU A 41 6.97 -16.37 -13.40
CA LEU A 41 6.23 -17.17 -14.37
C LEU A 41 6.54 -16.80 -15.83
N THR A 42 6.92 -15.55 -16.10
CA THR A 42 7.06 -15.03 -17.47
C THR A 42 8.47 -14.61 -17.85
N GLY A 43 9.36 -14.38 -16.87
CA GLY A 43 10.68 -13.75 -17.06
C GLY A 43 10.63 -12.28 -17.49
N ALA A 44 9.43 -11.70 -17.69
CA ALA A 44 9.25 -10.38 -18.28
C ALA A 44 9.15 -9.28 -17.20
N VAL A 45 10.26 -8.57 -16.98
CA VAL A 45 10.36 -7.50 -15.96
C VAL A 45 9.32 -6.38 -16.18
N LEU A 46 9.16 -5.93 -17.43
CA LEU A 46 8.24 -4.83 -17.75
C LEU A 46 6.78 -5.24 -17.50
N SER A 47 6.39 -6.45 -17.90
CA SER A 47 5.04 -6.96 -17.67
C SER A 47 4.77 -7.15 -16.18
N ALA A 48 5.74 -7.70 -15.45
CA ALA A 48 5.66 -7.86 -13.99
C ALA A 48 5.45 -6.54 -13.26
N LEU A 49 6.15 -5.47 -13.65
CA LEU A 49 5.98 -4.15 -13.06
C LEU A 49 4.61 -3.55 -13.38
N LEU A 50 4.11 -3.70 -14.61
CA LEU A 50 2.79 -3.18 -14.99
C LEU A 50 1.66 -3.88 -14.23
N PHE A 51 1.71 -5.20 -14.11
CA PHE A 51 0.73 -5.97 -13.33
C PHE A 51 0.85 -5.67 -11.82
N GLY A 52 2.07 -5.58 -11.29
CA GLY A 52 2.29 -5.14 -9.92
C GLY A 52 1.67 -3.77 -9.65
N LEU A 53 1.91 -2.80 -10.54
CA LEU A 53 1.41 -1.44 -10.42
C LEU A 53 -0.13 -1.40 -10.47
N LEU A 54 -0.73 -2.16 -11.38
CA LEU A 54 -2.18 -2.33 -11.47
C LEU A 54 -2.76 -2.79 -10.12
N VAL A 55 -2.16 -3.83 -9.53
CA VAL A 55 -2.57 -4.35 -8.22
C VAL A 55 -2.38 -3.31 -7.12
N ALA A 56 -1.27 -2.56 -7.13
CA ALA A 56 -1.04 -1.49 -6.16
C ALA A 56 -2.10 -0.40 -6.21
N VAL A 57 -2.53 0.02 -7.41
CA VAL A 57 -3.59 1.02 -7.59
C VAL A 57 -4.92 0.51 -7.02
N VAL A 58 -5.29 -0.73 -7.32
CA VAL A 58 -6.49 -1.37 -6.76
C VAL A 58 -6.41 -1.47 -5.24
N ALA A 59 -5.25 -1.90 -4.72
CA ALA A 59 -5.02 -2.04 -3.29
C ALA A 59 -5.13 -0.70 -2.55
N ILE A 60 -4.61 0.39 -3.12
CA ILE A 60 -4.78 1.74 -2.55
C ILE A 60 -6.26 2.08 -2.43
N GLY A 61 -7.04 1.84 -3.48
CA GLY A 61 -8.49 2.10 -3.47
C GLY A 61 -9.23 1.28 -2.41
N VAL A 62 -8.94 -0.03 -2.32
CA VAL A 62 -9.58 -0.94 -1.36
C VAL A 62 -9.20 -0.60 0.07
N VAL A 63 -7.91 -0.40 0.34
CA VAL A 63 -7.42 -0.14 1.70
C VAL A 63 -7.90 1.23 2.20
N SER A 64 -7.96 2.24 1.32
CA SER A 64 -8.49 3.56 1.69
C SER A 64 -10.01 3.57 1.95
N MET A 65 -10.72 2.49 1.60
CA MET A 65 -12.15 2.32 1.85
C MET A 65 -12.46 1.50 3.11
N LEU A 66 -11.49 0.74 3.64
CA LEU A 66 -11.61 0.06 4.93
C LEU A 66 -11.52 1.04 6.09
#